data_AF-A0A972N0G4-F1
#
_entry.id   AF-A0A972N0G4-F1
#
_cell.length_a   1.000
_cell.length_b   1.000
_cell.length_c   1.000
_cell.angle_alpha   90.00
_cell.angle_beta   90.00
_cell.angle_gamma   90.00
#
_symmetry.space_group_name_H-M   'P 1'
#
loop_
_entity.id
_entity.type
_entity.pdbx_description
1 polymer ?
#
loop_
_entity_poly.entity_id
_entity_poly.type
_entity_poly.pdbx_seq_one_letter_code
_entity_poly.pdbx_strand_id
1 'polypeptide(L)'
;MSRWKQYQVAKQQRRKINEKLDRAFLAIKDLLAAGKYEEARTLANRMLMKYPTHMKSWRLMKLVDAWQNVVGDAFAEMRSSERRKVMRALTYEYKNNDFITPETLRRRIEEYKG
;
A
#
# COMPACT_ATOMS: atom_id res chain seq x y z
N MET A 1 -13.23 -13.96 -32.23
CA MET A 1 -11.99 -13.35 -31.69
C MET A 1 -11.13 -14.47 -31.10
N SER A 2 -9.83 -14.59 -31.44
CA SER A 2 -8.99 -15.72 -30.97
C SER A 2 -8.71 -15.66 -29.46
N ARG A 3 -8.65 -16.82 -28.79
CA ARG A 3 -8.31 -16.96 -27.35
C ARG A 3 -7.00 -16.25 -26.99
N TRP A 4 -6.03 -16.25 -27.91
CA TRP A 4 -4.76 -15.54 -27.72
C TRP A 4 -4.94 -14.01 -27.69
N LYS A 5 -5.77 -13.45 -28.58
CA LYS A 5 -6.07 -12.00 -28.57
C LYS A 5 -6.81 -11.59 -27.29
N GLN A 6 -7.76 -12.42 -26.83
CA GLN A 6 -8.46 -12.18 -25.56
C GLN A 6 -7.49 -12.20 -24.36
N TYR A 7 -6.55 -13.15 -24.32
CA TYR A 7 -5.51 -13.20 -23.28
C TYR A 7 -4.63 -11.95 -23.27
N GLN A 8 -4.18 -11.48 -24.45
CA GLN A 8 -3.35 -10.27 -24.54
C GLN A 8 -4.09 -9.03 -24.04
N VAL A 9 -5.38 -8.88 -24.39
CA VAL A 9 -6.22 -7.78 -23.91
C VAL A 9 -6.36 -7.82 -22.39
N ALA A 10 -6.65 -8.99 -21.80
CA ALA A 10 -6.79 -9.15 -20.36
C ALA A 10 -5.46 -8.84 -19.62
N LYS A 11 -4.33 -9.30 -20.16
CA LYS A 11 -2.99 -9.02 -19.64
C LYS A 11 -2.69 -7.52 -19.65
N GLN A 12 -3.02 -6.83 -20.75
CA GLN A 12 -2.80 -5.39 -20.88
C GLN A 12 -3.68 -4.60 -19.91
N GLN A 13 -4.95 -4.99 -19.75
CA GLN A 13 -5.85 -4.37 -18.77
C GLN A 13 -5.34 -4.54 -17.34
N ARG A 14 -4.91 -5.76 -16.97
CA ARG A 14 -4.35 -6.02 -15.63
C ARG A 14 -3.09 -5.18 -15.37
N ARG A 15 -2.21 -5.03 -16.35
CA ARG A 15 -1.05 -4.14 -16.25
C ARG A 15 -1.45 -2.70 -16.00
N LYS A 16 -2.41 -2.16 -16.75
CA LYS A 16 -2.91 -0.78 -16.54
C LYS A 16 -3.52 -0.58 -15.15
N ILE A 17 -4.22 -1.58 -14.61
CA ILE A 17 -4.76 -1.53 -13.25
C ILE A 17 -3.62 -1.52 -12.22
N ASN A 18 -2.64 -2.40 -12.37
CA ASN A 18 -1.45 -2.43 -11.50
C ASN A 18 -0.73 -1.08 -11.47
N GLU A 19 -0.47 -0.47 -12.62
CA GLU A 19 0.18 0.84 -12.71
C GLU A 19 -0.62 1.93 -11.99
N LYS A 20 -1.96 1.90 -12.06
CA LYS A 20 -2.82 2.84 -11.33
C LYS A 20 -2.76 2.62 -9.82
N LEU A 21 -2.81 1.36 -9.38
CA LEU A 21 -2.73 1.01 -7.96
C LEU A 21 -1.36 1.34 -7.37
N ASP A 22 -0.28 1.15 -8.13
CA ASP A 22 1.08 1.49 -7.70
C ASP A 22 1.27 3.01 -7.58
N ARG A 23 0.66 3.82 -8.46
CA ARG A 23 0.61 5.29 -8.29
C ARG A 23 -0.21 5.69 -7.07
N ALA A 24 -1.35 5.04 -6.84
CA ALA A 24 -2.18 5.29 -5.67
C ALA A 24 -1.42 4.94 -4.37
N PHE A 25 -0.65 3.85 -4.37
CA PHE A 25 0.23 3.51 -3.25
C PHE A 25 1.24 4.61 -2.94
N LEU A 26 1.91 5.17 -3.95
CA LEU A 26 2.86 6.27 -3.73
C LEU A 26 2.19 7.49 -3.12
N ALA A 27 1.02 7.88 -3.64
CA ALA A 27 0.25 8.99 -3.08
C ALA A 27 -0.20 8.71 -1.64
N ILE A 28 -0.69 7.50 -1.34
CA ILE A 28 -1.05 7.08 0.03
C ILE A 28 0.16 7.17 0.95
N LYS A 29 1.31 6.65 0.51
CA LYS A 29 2.56 6.68 1.27
C LYS A 29 2.94 8.12 1.64
N ASP A 30 2.83 9.05 0.69
CA ASP A 30 3.17 10.45 0.93
C ASP A 30 2.16 11.14 1.87
N LEU A 31 0.87 10.82 1.73
CA LEU A 31 -0.18 11.30 2.65
C LEU A 31 0.04 10.80 4.08
N LEU A 32 0.37 9.52 4.26
CA LEU A 32 0.65 8.93 5.57
C LEU A 32 1.88 9.58 6.22
N ALA A 33 2.93 9.84 5.45
CA ALA A 33 4.11 10.54 5.94
C ALA A 33 3.83 12.00 6.34
N ALA A 34 2.83 12.64 5.73
CA ALA A 34 2.35 13.96 6.09
C ALA A 34 1.30 13.96 7.22
N GLY A 35 0.99 12.80 7.82
CA GLY A 35 -0.04 12.67 8.87
C GLY A 35 -1.48 12.80 8.35
N LYS A 36 -1.69 12.83 7.03
CA LYS A 36 -3.01 13.00 6.40
C LYS A 36 -3.75 11.67 6.29
N TYR A 37 -4.07 11.08 7.42
CA TYR A 37 -4.64 9.73 7.50
C TYR A 37 -5.99 9.59 6.76
N GLU A 38 -6.92 10.50 7.01
CA GLU A 38 -8.27 10.42 6.40
C GLU A 38 -8.23 10.57 4.87
N GLU A 39 -7.33 11.40 4.34
CA GLU A 39 -7.10 11.52 2.90
C GLU A 39 -6.54 10.20 2.31
N ALA A 40 -5.56 9.60 3.00
CA ALA A 40 -4.97 8.32 2.60
C ALA A 40 -6.02 7.19 2.60
N ARG A 41 -6.85 7.13 3.64
CA ARG A 41 -7.94 6.17 3.77
C ARG A 41 -9.01 6.34 2.70
N THR A 42 -9.39 7.58 2.42
CA THR A 42 -10.35 7.91 1.36
C THR A 42 -9.83 7.47 -0.01
N LEU A 43 -8.55 7.71 -0.30
CA LEU A 43 -7.93 7.27 -1.55
C LEU A 43 -7.86 5.74 -1.66
N ALA A 44 -7.47 5.05 -0.58
CA ALA A 44 -7.45 3.59 -0.52
C ALA A 44 -8.86 3.00 -0.76
N ASN A 45 -9.88 3.52 -0.07
CA ASN A 45 -11.26 3.09 -0.23
C ASN A 45 -11.77 3.33 -1.66
N ARG A 46 -11.44 4.48 -2.26
CA ARG A 46 -11.77 4.77 -3.67
C ARG A 46 -11.16 3.73 -4.62
N MET A 47 -9.91 3.33 -4.39
CA MET A 47 -9.27 2.29 -5.21
C MET A 47 -9.89 0.91 -5.00
N LEU A 48 -10.28 0.59 -3.77
CA LEU A 48 -11.00 -0.65 -3.43
C LEU A 48 -12.34 -0.72 -4.14
N MET A 49 -13.17 0.33 -4.03
CA MET A 49 -14.47 0.39 -4.72
C MET A 49 -14.34 0.31 -6.25
N LYS A 50 -13.27 0.91 -6.81
CA LYS A 50 -13.02 0.88 -8.25
C LYS A 50 -12.49 -0.46 -8.76
N TYR A 51 -11.74 -1.19 -7.93
CA TYR A 51 -11.10 -2.46 -8.28
C TYR A 51 -11.31 -3.50 -7.17
N PRO A 52 -12.56 -3.89 -6.84
CA PRO A 52 -12.87 -4.66 -5.64
C PRO A 52 -12.36 -6.10 -5.69
N THR A 53 -12.12 -6.64 -6.88
CA THR A 53 -11.57 -8.00 -7.06
C THR A 53 -10.05 -8.01 -7.18
N HIS A 54 -9.40 -6.85 -7.21
CA HIS A 54 -7.95 -6.77 -7.44
C HIS A 54 -7.20 -6.74 -6.11
N MET A 55 -6.41 -7.77 -5.80
CA MET A 55 -5.72 -7.91 -4.51
C MET A 55 -4.95 -6.66 -4.04
N LYS A 56 -4.23 -5.97 -4.94
CA LYS A 56 -3.52 -4.73 -4.60
C LYS A 56 -4.42 -3.61 -4.03
N SER A 57 -5.69 -3.52 -4.41
CA SER A 57 -6.60 -2.50 -3.87
C SER A 57 -6.95 -2.78 -2.40
N TRP A 58 -7.12 -4.06 -2.05
CA TRP A 58 -7.25 -4.50 -0.65
C TRP A 58 -5.99 -4.23 0.15
N ARG A 59 -4.81 -4.51 -0.43
CA ARG A 59 -3.52 -4.19 0.23
C ARG A 59 -3.43 -2.72 0.59
N LEU A 60 -3.88 -1.78 -0.26
CA LEU A 60 -3.89 -0.35 0.06
C LEU A 60 -4.70 -0.04 1.32
N MET A 61 -5.91 -0.58 1.42
CA MET A 61 -6.79 -0.34 2.57
C MET A 61 -6.18 -0.91 3.85
N LYS A 62 -5.76 -2.19 3.81
CA LYS A 62 -5.16 -2.87 4.96
C LYS A 62 -3.86 -2.21 5.42
N LEU A 63 -3.09 -1.67 4.50
CA LEU A 63 -1.85 -0.96 4.80
C LEU A 63 -2.10 0.38 5.50
N VAL A 64 -3.13 1.13 5.09
CA VAL A 64 -3.53 2.36 5.78
C VAL A 64 -4.01 2.03 7.20
N ASP A 65 -4.87 1.03 7.36
CA ASP A 65 -5.34 0.61 8.68
C ASP A 65 -4.16 0.13 9.57
N ALA A 66 -3.25 -0.68 9.02
CA ALA A 66 -2.07 -1.15 9.75
C ALA A 66 -1.13 0.00 10.14
N TRP A 67 -0.94 0.99 9.27
CA TRP A 67 -0.14 2.18 9.59
C TRP A 67 -0.68 2.89 10.82
N GLN A 68 -2.00 3.13 10.89
CA GLN A 68 -2.60 3.85 12.01
C GLN A 68 -2.38 3.13 13.35
N ASN A 69 -2.43 1.81 13.35
CA ASN A 69 -2.28 1.00 14.56
C ASN A 69 -0.82 0.85 15.02
N VAL A 70 0.15 0.93 14.10
CA VAL A 70 1.56 0.62 14.39
C VAL A 70 2.43 1.86 14.47
N VAL A 71 2.17 2.82 13.59
CA VAL A 71 3.00 4.01 13.39
C VAL A 71 2.23 5.25 13.79
N GLY A 72 1.07 5.48 13.17
CA GLY A 72 0.19 6.62 13.45
C GLY A 72 0.95 7.95 13.52
N ASP A 73 0.61 8.75 14.53
CA ASP A 73 1.18 10.08 14.74
C ASP A 73 2.64 10.05 15.21
N ALA A 74 3.11 8.91 15.75
CA ALA A 74 4.48 8.76 16.20
C ALA A 74 5.50 8.92 15.05
N PHE A 75 5.08 8.78 13.79
CA PHE A 75 5.94 9.03 12.63
C PHE A 75 6.56 10.44 12.64
N ALA A 76 5.79 11.45 13.08
CA ALA A 76 6.23 12.84 13.13
C ALA A 76 7.35 13.07 14.16
N GLU A 77 7.46 12.23 15.18
CA GLU A 77 8.50 12.34 16.22
C GLU A 77 9.73 11.48 15.91
N MET A 78 9.64 10.57 14.95
CA MET A 78 10.74 9.68 14.57
C MET A 78 11.91 10.42 13.91
N ARG A 79 13.13 9.93 14.14
CA ARG A 79 14.32 10.41 13.44
C ARG A 79 14.24 10.07 11.95
N SER A 80 14.92 10.86 11.12
CA SER A 80 14.98 10.66 9.66
C SER A 80 15.45 9.25 9.25
N SER A 81 16.36 8.62 10.00
CA SER A 81 16.78 7.24 9.76
C SER A 81 15.66 6.23 10.02
N GLU A 82 14.89 6.41 11.09
CA GLU A 82 13.77 5.56 11.47
C GLU A 82 12.59 5.72 10.50
N ARG A 83 12.26 6.96 10.13
CA ARG A 83 11.25 7.23 9.10
C ARG A 83 11.56 6.51 7.79
N ARG A 84 12.83 6.53 7.33
CA ARG A 84 13.25 5.80 6.13
C ARG A 84 13.04 4.28 6.27
N LYS A 85 13.36 3.71 7.43
CA LYS A 85 13.15 2.27 7.73
C LYS A 85 11.65 1.92 7.71
N VAL A 86 10.81 2.74 8.34
CA VAL A 86 9.35 2.57 8.33
C VAL A 86 8.78 2.64 6.91
N MET A 87 9.20 3.61 6.10
CA MET A 87 8.74 3.75 4.71
C MET A 87 9.21 2.60 3.82
N ARG A 88 10.39 2.04 4.10
CA ARG A 88 10.90 0.83 3.46
C ARG A 88 10.06 -0.39 3.83
N ALA A 89 9.73 -0.56 5.11
CA ALA A 89 8.83 -1.60 5.61
C ALA A 89 7.47 -1.53 4.91
N LEU A 90 6.87 -0.34 4.86
CA LEU A 90 5.59 -0.10 4.22
C LEU A 90 5.60 -0.50 2.73
N THR A 91 6.66 -0.10 2.02
CA THR A 91 6.83 -0.45 0.60
C THR A 91 7.00 -1.95 0.38
N TYR A 92 7.70 -2.64 1.29
CA TYR A 92 7.88 -4.08 1.24
C TYR A 92 6.55 -4.81 1.44
N GLU A 93 5.80 -4.46 2.49
CA GLU A 93 4.50 -5.07 2.79
C GLU A 93 3.53 -4.91 1.61
N TYR A 94 3.42 -3.70 1.05
CA TYR A 94 2.56 -3.46 -0.13
C TYR A 94 2.92 -4.36 -1.32
N LYS A 95 4.21 -4.55 -1.59
CA LYS A 95 4.67 -5.30 -2.77
C LYS A 95 4.52 -6.81 -2.59
N ASN A 96 4.77 -7.31 -1.38
CA ASN A 96 5.02 -8.73 -1.16
C ASN A 96 3.98 -9.44 -0.27
N ASN A 97 3.12 -8.70 0.44
CA ASN A 97 2.18 -9.30 1.38
C ASN A 97 0.73 -9.06 0.94
N ASP A 98 -0.03 -10.14 0.72
CA ASP A 98 -1.46 -10.10 0.41
C ASP A 98 -2.32 -9.89 1.65
N PHE A 99 -1.81 -10.23 2.83
CA PHE A 99 -2.51 -10.23 4.10
C PHE A 99 -1.78 -9.30 5.08
N ILE A 100 -1.76 -8.02 4.74
CA ILE A 100 -1.13 -6.99 5.58
C ILE A 100 -1.94 -6.83 6.86
N THR A 101 -1.27 -6.94 8.01
CA THR A 101 -1.83 -6.68 9.34
C THR A 101 -0.92 -5.74 10.13
N PRO A 102 -1.39 -5.15 11.25
CA PRO A 102 -0.53 -4.41 12.16
C PRO A 102 0.71 -5.21 12.60
N GLU A 103 0.55 -6.50 12.87
CA GLU A 103 1.63 -7.38 13.32
C GLU A 103 2.67 -7.61 12.22
N THR A 104 2.25 -7.84 10.97
CA THR A 104 3.20 -8.03 9.87
C THR A 104 4.00 -6.76 9.61
N LEU A 105 3.35 -5.60 9.66
CA LEU A 105 4.00 -4.30 9.51
C LEU A 105 4.98 -4.01 10.66
N ARG A 106 4.57 -4.26 11.92
CA ARG A 106 5.43 -4.09 13.10
C ARG A 106 6.69 -4.93 12.99
N ARG A 107 6.54 -6.23 12.71
CA ARG A 107 7.67 -7.15 12.53
C ARG A 107 8.61 -6.66 11.43
N ARG A 108 8.07 -6.19 10.31
CA ARG A 108 8.88 -5.68 9.20
C ARG A 108 9.66 -4.41 9.58
N ILE A 109 9.06 -3.53 10.38
CA ILE A 109 9.75 -2.33 10.88
C ILE A 109 10.91 -2.73 11.80
N GLU A 110 10.70 -3.71 12.69
CA GLU A 110 11.74 -4.24 13.58
C GLU A 110 12.90 -4.90 12.81
N GLU A 111 12.61 -5.68 11.78
CA GLU A 111 13.62 -6.28 10.90
C GLU A 111 14.52 -5.24 10.22
N TYR A 112 14.00 -4.04 9.94
CA TYR A 112 14.81 -2.93 9.41
C TYR A 112 15.48 -2.10 10.50
N LYS A 113 15.11 -2.26 11.78
CA LYS A 113 15.75 -1.60 12.92
C LYS A 113 17.07 -2.25 13.30
N GLY A 114 17.12 -3.59 13.30
CA GLY A 114 18.36 -4.38 13.39
C GLY A 114 19.32 -4.09 12.25
#